data_AF-A0AAE0HH84-F1
#
_entry.id   AF-A0AAE0HH84-F1
#
_cell.length_a   1.000
_cell.length_b   1.000
_cell.length_c   1.000
_cell.angle_alpha   90.00
_cell.angle_beta   90.00
_cell.angle_gamma   90.00
#
_symmetry.space_group_name_H-M   'P 1'
#
loop_
_entity.id
_entity.type
_entity.pdbx_description
1 polymer ?
#
loop_
_entity_poly.entity_id
_entity_poly.type
_entity_poly.pdbx_seq_one_letter_code
_entity_poly.pdbx_strand_id
1 'polypeptide(L)'
;MSLLSRILSVVLAVNAVHSASDWPGPRQVSTDVDGNEYIDAATVEGGENIRYYVANFAEMTPTVFYNCKWMPTLCQNAAAYLGAGNNGPVELHYDRNAGRRKERRRHACPDRWANVHCLNLVGLPNWYTTNDNGARDYPVMQKCDKEPKRYHYEKVNDFDKDGNPKVAATGVIASCDEFPAASWVQGGSGAQTICAPNGKKKNGGVKAWMTEQNWQGNMFGNLPAWFSRFTPKDRLGAEDADRMYSIFKFNFQMVNQPSNVDITWITANGVKRYCTGIRPTSCSATLRPGEQDIVDEINEAILQLEEDVNTASQARIANNTVARHGNAKHQEKADVGSLGMVMAS
;
A
#
# COMPACT_ATOMS: atom_id res chain seq x y z
N MET A 1 -7.48 -46.78 -31.03
CA MET A 1 -7.85 -45.61 -30.19
C MET A 1 -8.13 -46.12 -28.79
N SER A 2 -7.13 -46.05 -27.90
CA SER A 2 -7.14 -46.75 -26.62
C SER A 2 -7.74 -45.91 -25.49
N LEU A 3 -8.37 -46.61 -24.56
CA LEU A 3 -9.04 -46.17 -23.33
C LEU A 3 -8.21 -45.26 -22.40
N LEU A 4 -6.93 -45.03 -22.72
CA LEU A 4 -5.98 -44.23 -21.94
C LEU A 4 -6.20 -42.71 -22.06
N SER A 5 -6.97 -42.24 -23.04
CA SER A 5 -7.22 -40.79 -23.21
C SER A 5 -8.34 -40.22 -22.33
N ARG A 6 -9.10 -41.06 -21.59
CA ARG A 6 -10.23 -40.61 -20.76
C ARG A 6 -9.96 -40.58 -19.25
N ILE A 7 -8.81 -41.06 -18.80
CA ILE A 7 -8.40 -41.00 -17.38
C ILE A 7 -7.59 -39.73 -17.07
N LEU A 8 -7.20 -38.95 -18.09
CA LEU A 8 -6.51 -37.66 -17.91
C LEU A 8 -7.46 -36.49 -17.57
N SER A 9 -8.76 -36.73 -17.39
CA SER A 9 -9.76 -35.68 -17.13
C SER A 9 -10.37 -35.71 -15.72
N VAL A 10 -9.85 -36.54 -14.80
CA VAL A 10 -10.42 -36.69 -13.44
C VAL A 10 -9.41 -36.42 -12.31
N VAL A 11 -8.19 -35.96 -12.60
CA VAL A 11 -7.21 -35.52 -11.58
C VAL A 11 -6.90 -34.02 -11.69
N LEU A 12 -7.93 -33.20 -11.92
CA LEU A 12 -7.87 -31.73 -11.91
C LEU A 12 -8.86 -31.11 -10.88
N ALA A 13 -9.27 -31.90 -9.90
CA ALA A 13 -9.87 -31.48 -8.64
C ALA A 13 -9.25 -32.43 -7.61
N VAL A 14 -8.46 -32.04 -6.61
CA VAL A 14 -8.65 -30.98 -5.64
C VAL A 14 -7.25 -30.61 -5.11
N ASN A 15 -6.61 -29.62 -5.71
CA ASN A 15 -5.67 -28.78 -4.95
C ASN A 15 -6.45 -27.59 -4.43
N ALA A 16 -7.52 -27.86 -3.67
CA ALA A 16 -7.92 -26.94 -2.61
C ALA A 16 -6.84 -27.08 -1.54
N VAL A 17 -5.66 -26.53 -1.85
CA VAL A 17 -4.72 -26.06 -0.85
C VAL A 17 -5.62 -25.25 0.07
N HIS A 18 -5.87 -25.78 1.26
CA HIS A 18 -6.37 -24.99 2.36
C HIS A 18 -5.27 -23.96 2.56
N SER A 19 -5.35 -22.83 1.85
CA SER A 19 -4.51 -21.68 2.06
C SER A 19 -4.72 -21.34 3.52
N ALA A 20 -3.74 -21.74 4.35
CA ALA A 20 -3.55 -21.14 5.65
C ALA A 20 -3.70 -19.64 5.42
N SER A 21 -4.66 -19.05 6.14
CA SER A 21 -5.19 -17.71 5.87
C SER A 21 -4.10 -16.81 5.30
N ASP A 22 -4.24 -16.41 4.03
CA ASP A 22 -3.27 -15.62 3.27
C ASP A 22 -3.03 -14.22 3.88
N TRP A 23 -3.44 -13.99 5.14
CA TRP A 23 -3.16 -12.82 5.95
C TRP A 23 -1.67 -12.46 5.84
N PRO A 24 -1.34 -11.22 5.42
CA PRO A 24 -2.18 -10.02 5.34
C PRO A 24 -3.06 -9.81 4.11
N GLY A 25 -3.24 -10.79 3.25
CA GLY A 25 -3.92 -10.69 1.95
C GLY A 25 -2.93 -10.83 0.79
N PRO A 26 -3.43 -10.91 -0.46
CA PRO A 26 -2.59 -11.14 -1.62
C PRO A 26 -1.63 -9.96 -1.85
N ARG A 27 -0.54 -10.26 -2.57
CA ARG A 27 0.50 -9.30 -2.94
C ARG A 27 0.33 -8.69 -4.32
N GLN A 28 -0.74 -9.07 -5.00
CA GLN A 28 -1.11 -8.61 -6.33
C GLN A 28 -2.62 -8.38 -6.33
N VAL A 29 -3.05 -7.53 -7.24
CA VAL A 29 -4.47 -7.35 -7.53
C VAL A 29 -4.89 -8.36 -8.59
N SER A 30 -6.12 -8.81 -8.50
CA SER A 30 -6.80 -9.62 -9.50
C SER A 30 -7.72 -8.73 -10.32
N THR A 31 -8.11 -9.18 -11.51
CA THR A 31 -9.09 -8.50 -12.36
C THR A 31 -10.31 -9.40 -12.53
N ASP A 32 -11.51 -8.86 -12.38
CA ASP A 32 -12.74 -9.59 -12.62
C ASP A 32 -13.12 -9.62 -14.12
N VAL A 33 -14.29 -10.19 -14.43
CA VAL A 33 -14.80 -10.33 -15.81
C VAL A 33 -15.16 -8.98 -16.44
N ASP A 34 -15.40 -7.96 -15.63
CA ASP A 34 -15.79 -6.62 -16.06
C ASP A 34 -14.57 -5.68 -16.14
N GLY A 35 -13.38 -6.19 -15.82
CA GLY A 35 -12.14 -5.42 -15.86
C GLY A 35 -11.83 -4.66 -14.57
N ASN A 36 -12.62 -4.84 -13.51
CA ASN A 36 -12.36 -4.18 -12.22
C ASN A 36 -11.27 -4.92 -11.47
N GLU A 37 -10.35 -4.14 -10.88
CA GLU A 37 -9.32 -4.71 -10.03
C GLU A 37 -9.80 -4.88 -8.59
N TYR A 38 -9.36 -5.96 -7.95
CA TYR A 38 -9.74 -6.27 -6.57
C TYR A 38 -8.65 -7.09 -5.85
N ILE A 39 -8.76 -7.16 -4.52
CA ILE A 39 -8.13 -8.20 -3.71
C ILE A 39 -9.19 -8.91 -2.86
N ASP A 40 -9.01 -10.21 -2.64
CA ASP A 40 -9.77 -10.96 -1.62
C ASP A 40 -8.87 -11.09 -0.38
N ALA A 41 -9.24 -10.43 0.73
CA ALA A 41 -8.42 -10.39 1.94
C ALA A 41 -9.28 -10.30 3.20
N ALA A 42 -8.78 -10.75 4.34
CA ALA A 42 -9.45 -10.51 5.60
C ALA A 42 -9.26 -9.05 6.07
N THR A 43 -10.18 -8.55 6.89
CA THR A 43 -10.04 -7.25 7.57
C THR A 43 -9.04 -7.34 8.73
N VAL A 44 -9.04 -8.48 9.41
CA VAL A 44 -8.24 -8.82 10.59
C VAL A 44 -7.70 -10.25 10.47
N GLU A 45 -6.66 -10.55 11.23
CA GLU A 45 -6.09 -11.90 11.31
C GLU A 45 -7.16 -12.92 11.72
N GLY A 46 -7.26 -14.03 10.97
CA GLY A 46 -8.27 -15.07 11.19
C GLY A 46 -9.70 -14.70 10.81
N GLY A 47 -9.94 -13.50 10.27
CA GLY A 47 -11.24 -13.09 9.74
C GLY A 47 -11.57 -13.73 8.40
N GLU A 48 -12.84 -13.63 8.00
CA GLU A 48 -13.27 -14.04 6.66
C GLU A 48 -12.66 -13.13 5.58
N ASN A 49 -12.31 -13.73 4.44
CA ASN A 49 -11.86 -12.97 3.29
C ASN A 49 -13.05 -12.22 2.66
N ILE A 50 -12.90 -10.92 2.51
CA ILE A 50 -13.84 -10.03 1.84
C ILE A 50 -13.16 -9.49 0.59
N ARG A 51 -13.96 -9.26 -0.45
CA ARG A 51 -13.50 -8.60 -1.67
C ARG A 51 -13.41 -7.10 -1.47
N TYR A 52 -12.24 -6.54 -1.78
CA TYR A 52 -11.99 -5.10 -1.81
C TYR A 52 -11.67 -4.70 -3.24
N TYR A 53 -12.50 -3.84 -3.84
CA TYR A 53 -12.21 -3.28 -5.15
C TYR A 53 -11.17 -2.16 -5.03
N VAL A 54 -10.37 -2.03 -6.09
CA VAL A 54 -9.35 -1.00 -6.21
C VAL A 54 -9.98 0.23 -6.84
N ALA A 55 -9.99 1.34 -6.09
CA ALA A 55 -10.42 2.62 -6.65
C ALA A 55 -9.43 3.13 -7.71
N ASN A 56 -9.96 3.42 -8.90
CA ASN A 56 -9.23 4.00 -10.03
C ASN A 56 -9.73 5.43 -10.28
N PHE A 57 -8.80 6.38 -10.36
CA PHE A 57 -9.11 7.81 -10.54
C PHE A 57 -8.81 8.32 -11.95
N ALA A 58 -8.50 7.43 -12.90
CA ALA A 58 -8.12 7.78 -14.26
C ALA A 58 -7.04 8.88 -14.27
N GLU A 59 -7.30 10.03 -14.90
CA GLU A 59 -6.39 11.19 -14.98
C GLU A 59 -6.02 11.80 -13.62
N MET A 60 -6.83 11.56 -12.58
CA MET A 60 -6.61 12.03 -11.21
C MET A 60 -5.81 11.03 -10.36
N THR A 61 -5.35 9.92 -10.95
CA THR A 61 -4.48 8.95 -10.27
C THR A 61 -3.21 9.64 -9.78
N PRO A 62 -2.96 9.67 -8.45
CA PRO A 62 -1.82 10.39 -7.92
C PRO A 62 -0.51 9.72 -8.30
N THR A 63 0.51 10.51 -8.60
CA THR A 63 1.89 10.05 -8.78
C THR A 63 2.74 10.55 -7.63
N VAL A 64 3.37 9.64 -6.90
CA VAL A 64 4.32 9.90 -5.82
C VAL A 64 5.72 9.93 -6.39
N PHE A 65 6.45 11.01 -6.11
CA PHE A 65 7.81 11.21 -6.57
C PHE A 65 8.82 11.13 -5.43
N TYR A 66 9.88 10.37 -5.63
CA TYR A 66 11.10 10.44 -4.83
C TYR A 66 12.18 11.18 -5.60
N ASN A 67 12.73 12.23 -5.01
CA ASN A 67 13.92 12.89 -5.55
C ASN A 67 15.18 12.21 -5.02
N CYS A 68 15.79 11.35 -5.83
CA CYS A 68 16.95 10.55 -5.48
C CYS A 68 18.20 11.37 -5.20
N LYS A 69 18.23 12.66 -5.55
CA LYS A 69 19.26 13.58 -5.04
C LYS A 69 19.21 13.66 -3.51
N TRP A 70 18.01 13.75 -2.94
CA TRP A 70 17.78 13.99 -1.52
C TRP A 70 17.43 12.71 -0.76
N MET A 71 16.98 11.66 -1.46
CA MET A 71 16.63 10.36 -0.91
C MET A 71 17.43 9.21 -1.55
N PRO A 72 18.78 9.25 -1.50
CA PRO A 72 19.59 8.25 -2.18
C PRO A 72 19.37 6.84 -1.63
N THR A 73 19.15 6.69 -0.30
CA THR A 73 18.99 5.38 0.32
C THR A 73 17.68 4.71 -0.08
N LEU A 74 16.57 5.46 -0.02
CA LEU A 74 15.24 4.96 -0.39
C LEU A 74 15.12 4.74 -1.91
N CYS A 75 15.74 5.58 -2.73
CA CYS A 75 15.81 5.32 -4.16
C CYS A 75 16.64 4.09 -4.50
N GLN A 76 17.75 3.85 -3.79
CA GLN A 76 18.52 2.61 -3.96
C GLN A 76 17.66 1.38 -3.62
N ASN A 77 16.86 1.45 -2.54
CA ASN A 77 15.95 0.38 -2.15
C ASN A 77 14.89 0.10 -3.23
N ALA A 78 14.24 1.17 -3.71
CA ALA A 78 13.24 1.08 -4.77
C ALA A 78 13.83 0.54 -6.09
N ALA A 79 15.01 1.03 -6.50
CA ALA A 79 15.71 0.55 -7.69
C ALA A 79 16.12 -0.93 -7.59
N ALA A 80 16.52 -1.40 -6.40
CA ALA A 80 16.83 -2.81 -6.18
C ALA A 80 15.60 -3.71 -6.36
N TYR A 81 14.42 -3.24 -5.96
CA TYR A 81 13.16 -3.97 -6.19
C TYR A 81 12.68 -3.90 -7.64
N LEU A 82 12.66 -2.70 -8.23
CA LEU A 82 12.11 -2.44 -9.57
C LEU A 82 13.05 -2.88 -10.70
N GLY A 83 14.32 -3.14 -10.39
CA GLY A 83 15.39 -3.37 -11.35
C GLY A 83 16.11 -2.08 -11.73
N ALA A 84 17.43 -2.17 -11.93
CA ALA A 84 18.26 -1.04 -12.28
C ALA A 84 17.78 -0.38 -13.59
N GLY A 85 17.63 0.95 -13.58
CA GLY A 85 17.18 1.74 -14.74
C GLY A 85 15.67 1.97 -14.82
N ASN A 86 14.85 1.29 -14.00
CA ASN A 86 13.42 1.58 -13.91
C ASN A 86 13.16 2.82 -13.05
N ASN A 87 13.16 3.98 -13.71
CA ASN A 87 12.79 5.28 -13.14
C ASN A 87 11.41 5.77 -13.63
N GLY A 88 10.73 4.99 -14.46
CA GLY A 88 9.40 5.33 -14.99
C GLY A 88 8.30 5.21 -13.93
N PRO A 89 7.09 5.75 -14.22
CA PRO A 89 5.94 5.55 -13.35
C PRO A 89 5.61 4.06 -13.27
N VAL A 90 5.56 3.52 -12.05
CA VAL A 90 5.12 2.16 -11.75
C VAL A 90 3.82 2.24 -10.99
N GLU A 91 2.79 1.57 -11.49
CA GLU A 91 1.49 1.50 -10.81
C GLU A 91 1.56 0.58 -9.59
N LEU A 92 1.05 1.07 -8.46
CA LEU A 92 1.03 0.42 -7.17
C LEU A 92 -0.32 0.66 -6.48
N HIS A 93 -0.58 -0.13 -5.44
CA HIS A 93 -1.88 -0.12 -4.76
C HIS A 93 -1.71 0.21 -3.29
N TYR A 94 -2.20 1.36 -2.85
CA TYR A 94 -2.19 1.71 -1.44
C TYR A 94 -3.33 0.97 -0.71
N ASP A 95 -3.05 0.41 0.46
CA ASP A 95 -4.00 -0.29 1.32
C ASP A 95 -4.10 0.42 2.68
N ARG A 96 -5.28 1.02 2.94
CA ARG A 96 -5.56 1.79 4.17
C ARG A 96 -5.77 0.91 5.40
N ASN A 97 -5.97 -0.40 5.25
CA ASN A 97 -6.23 -1.27 6.38
C ASN A 97 -4.98 -1.36 7.29
N ALA A 98 -5.13 -0.84 8.50
CA ALA A 98 -4.03 -0.76 9.46
C ALA A 98 -3.57 -2.15 9.95
N GLY A 99 -4.46 -3.14 10.03
CA GLY A 99 -4.16 -4.52 10.40
C GLY A 99 -3.27 -5.20 9.37
N ARG A 100 -3.69 -5.20 8.10
CA ARG A 100 -2.91 -5.74 6.98
C ARG A 100 -1.57 -5.05 6.84
N ARG A 101 -1.54 -3.72 6.97
CA ARG A 101 -0.29 -2.94 6.97
C ARG A 101 0.65 -3.35 8.10
N LYS A 102 0.14 -3.53 9.31
CA LYS A 102 0.97 -3.95 10.46
C LYS A 102 1.56 -5.33 10.22
N GLU A 103 0.78 -6.25 9.64
CA GLU A 103 1.24 -7.59 9.39
C GLU A 103 2.22 -7.68 8.21
N ARG A 104 1.97 -7.01 7.07
CA ARG A 104 2.97 -6.87 6.00
C ARG A 104 4.30 -6.39 6.58
N ARG A 105 4.26 -5.38 7.45
CA ARG A 105 5.46 -4.87 8.12
C ARG A 105 6.15 -5.92 9.00
N ARG A 106 5.40 -6.75 9.73
CA ARG A 106 5.99 -7.85 10.54
C ARG A 106 6.77 -8.84 9.68
N HIS A 107 6.34 -9.10 8.45
CA HIS A 107 7.05 -10.00 7.54
C HIS A 107 8.27 -9.37 6.88
N ALA A 108 8.18 -8.12 6.44
CA ALA A 108 9.30 -7.44 5.77
C ALA A 108 10.33 -6.91 6.78
N CYS A 109 9.85 -6.22 7.81
CA CYS A 109 10.63 -5.53 8.83
C CYS A 109 10.19 -5.98 10.24
N PRO A 110 10.43 -7.24 10.64
CA PRO A 110 10.08 -7.74 11.96
C PRO A 110 10.70 -6.92 13.08
N ASP A 111 10.14 -7.07 14.29
CA ASP A 111 10.72 -6.46 15.47
C ASP A 111 12.21 -6.82 15.59
N ARG A 112 13.04 -5.80 15.85
CA ARG A 112 14.51 -5.92 15.95
C ARG A 112 15.24 -6.21 14.64
N TRP A 113 14.58 -6.20 13.47
CA TRP A 113 15.26 -6.34 12.17
C TRP A 113 16.49 -5.42 12.07
N ALA A 114 16.32 -4.14 12.42
CA ALA A 114 17.40 -3.16 12.38
C ALA A 114 18.57 -3.49 13.33
N ASN A 115 18.32 -4.22 14.43
CA ASN A 115 19.38 -4.61 15.36
C ASN A 115 20.33 -5.65 14.76
N VAL A 116 19.87 -6.39 13.74
CA VAL A 116 20.60 -7.50 13.09
C VAL A 116 21.10 -7.13 11.71
N HIS A 117 20.34 -6.32 10.95
CA HIS A 117 20.67 -6.01 9.56
C HIS A 117 21.42 -4.68 9.41
N CYS A 118 21.34 -3.79 10.40
CA CYS A 118 22.05 -2.52 10.37
C CYS A 118 23.42 -2.58 11.04
N LEU A 119 23.98 -3.78 11.19
CA LEU A 119 25.36 -3.98 11.64
C LEU A 119 26.29 -3.51 10.52
N ASN A 120 27.17 -2.55 10.80
CA ASN A 120 28.24 -2.11 9.89
C ASN A 120 27.75 -1.48 8.57
N LEU A 121 27.02 -0.38 8.65
CA LEU A 121 26.60 0.40 7.48
C LEU A 121 27.74 1.29 6.92
N VAL A 122 28.93 0.71 6.78
CA VAL A 122 30.05 1.35 6.10
C VAL A 122 29.66 1.52 4.64
N GLY A 123 29.66 2.76 4.13
CA GLY A 123 29.38 3.06 2.73
C GLY A 123 27.92 3.39 2.40
N LEU A 124 27.05 3.62 3.38
CA LEU A 124 25.78 4.29 3.08
C LEU A 124 26.06 5.69 2.51
N PRO A 125 25.29 6.14 1.51
CA PRO A 125 25.43 7.49 0.97
C PRO A 125 25.25 8.53 2.07
N ASN A 126 25.87 9.71 1.91
CA ASN A 126 25.58 10.83 2.79
C ASN A 126 24.07 11.01 2.90
N TRP A 127 23.55 11.01 4.12
CA TRP A 127 22.12 11.30 4.31
C TRP A 127 21.90 12.79 4.34
N TYR A 128 20.85 13.17 3.64
CA TYR A 128 20.28 14.48 3.79
C TYR A 128 19.39 14.50 5.01
N THR A 129 19.47 15.58 5.75
CA THR A 129 18.57 15.84 6.87
C THR A 129 18.23 17.31 6.93
N THR A 130 16.96 17.61 7.17
CA THR A 130 16.51 18.98 7.43
C THR A 130 16.51 19.25 8.92
N ASN A 131 17.29 20.24 9.34
CA ASN A 131 17.12 20.91 10.62
C ASN A 131 16.57 22.33 10.40
N ASP A 132 16.56 23.17 11.44
CA ASP A 132 16.05 24.54 11.35
C ASP A 132 16.77 25.40 10.29
N ASN A 133 17.92 24.94 9.77
CA ASN A 133 18.73 25.62 8.76
C ASN A 133 18.67 24.96 7.36
N GLY A 134 17.68 24.09 7.10
CA GLY A 134 17.46 23.42 5.82
C GLY A 134 18.16 22.06 5.69
N ALA A 135 18.00 21.40 4.53
CA ALA A 135 18.68 20.13 4.24
C ALA A 135 20.18 20.33 4.06
N ARG A 136 20.98 19.53 4.76
CA ARG A 136 22.44 19.51 4.63
C ARG A 136 22.96 18.08 4.59
N ASP A 137 24.07 17.91 3.88
CA ASP A 137 24.93 16.73 4.00
C ASP A 137 25.65 16.81 5.34
N TYR A 138 25.48 15.81 6.20
CA TYR A 138 26.28 15.68 7.41
C TYR A 138 27.07 14.38 7.39
N PRO A 139 28.40 14.42 7.60
CA PRO A 139 29.13 13.23 7.94
C PRO A 139 28.61 12.75 9.29
N VAL A 140 27.99 11.58 9.28
CA VAL A 140 27.41 10.95 10.46
C VAL A 140 28.15 9.67 10.74
N MET A 141 28.52 9.48 12.00
CA MET A 141 29.06 8.22 12.46
C MET A 141 27.94 7.39 13.06
N GLN A 142 27.88 6.12 12.66
CA GLN A 142 27.02 5.14 13.28
C GLN A 142 27.65 4.70 14.60
N LYS A 143 26.89 4.81 15.69
CA LYS A 143 27.25 4.29 17.00
C LYS A 143 26.27 3.21 17.41
N CYS A 144 26.81 2.08 17.84
CA CYS A 144 26.02 1.03 18.47
C CYS A 144 25.89 1.36 19.97
N ASP A 145 24.68 1.59 20.45
CA ASP A 145 24.43 1.60 21.90
C ASP A 145 24.32 0.14 22.42
N LYS A 146 24.56 -0.06 23.73
CA LYS A 146 24.43 -1.37 24.40
C LYS A 146 22.97 -1.89 24.38
N GLU A 147 22.80 -3.21 24.57
CA GLU A 147 21.56 -3.99 24.36
C GLU A 147 20.24 -3.34 24.86
N PRO A 148 19.13 -3.40 24.07
CA PRO A 148 19.07 -3.92 22.70
C PRO A 148 19.80 -2.98 21.72
N LYS A 149 20.69 -3.55 20.89
CA LYS A 149 21.52 -2.80 19.93
C LYS A 149 20.67 -1.91 19.02
N ARG A 150 20.55 -0.63 19.37
CA ARG A 150 19.99 0.38 18.49
C ARG A 150 21.14 1.21 17.96
N TYR A 151 21.17 1.32 16.64
CA TYR A 151 22.15 2.14 15.95
C TYR A 151 21.67 3.57 15.92
N HIS A 152 22.42 4.41 16.60
CA HIS A 152 22.22 5.85 16.62
C HIS A 152 23.24 6.51 15.71
N TYR A 153 22.86 7.65 15.17
CA TYR A 153 23.79 8.47 14.41
C TYR A 153 24.23 9.67 15.23
N GLU A 154 25.51 9.92 15.20
CA GLU A 154 26.11 11.09 15.79
C GLU A 154 26.70 11.96 14.68
N LYS A 155 26.43 13.26 14.76
CA LYS A 155 26.98 14.25 13.84
C LYS A 155 28.40 14.55 14.26
N VAL A 156 29.34 14.50 13.31
CA VAL A 156 30.69 15.01 13.53
C VAL A 156 30.65 16.54 13.45
N ASN A 157 30.91 17.21 14.57
CA ASN A 157 30.93 18.68 14.64
C ASN A 157 32.30 19.26 14.29
N ASP A 158 33.36 18.60 14.76
CA ASP A 158 34.74 19.04 14.70
C ASP A 158 35.67 17.85 15.00
N PHE A 159 36.97 18.04 14.94
CA PHE A 159 37.97 17.08 15.44
C PHE A 159 38.66 17.67 16.68
N ASP A 160 39.05 16.82 17.63
CA ASP A 160 39.93 17.25 18.72
C ASP A 160 41.37 17.41 18.23
N LYS A 161 42.23 17.91 19.12
CA LYS A 161 43.65 18.15 18.85
C LYS A 161 44.42 16.87 18.45
N ASP A 162 43.87 15.70 18.78
CA ASP A 162 44.45 14.39 18.51
C ASP A 162 43.84 13.76 17.23
N GLY A 163 42.98 14.51 16.52
CA GLY A 163 42.35 14.10 15.27
C GLY A 163 41.12 13.20 15.46
N ASN A 164 40.61 13.03 16.69
CA ASN A 164 39.40 12.25 16.93
C ASN A 164 38.13 13.10 16.69
N PRO A 165 37.08 12.55 16.07
CA PRO A 165 35.85 13.28 15.80
C PRO A 165 35.10 13.62 17.11
N LYS A 166 34.81 14.91 17.31
CA LYS A 166 33.87 15.39 18.31
C LYS A 166 32.45 15.24 17.78
N VAL A 167 31.70 14.34 18.41
CA VAL A 167 30.38 13.93 17.97
C VAL A 167 29.26 14.46 18.85
N ALA A 168 28.09 14.72 18.27
CA ALA A 168 26.87 15.06 19.00
C ALA A 168 25.69 14.20 18.55
N ALA A 169 24.81 13.84 19.48
CA ALA A 169 23.61 13.06 19.18
C ALA A 169 22.67 13.84 18.24
N THR A 170 22.16 13.16 17.20
CA THR A 170 21.31 13.77 16.16
C THR A 170 19.82 13.47 16.32
N GLY A 171 19.45 12.59 17.25
CA GLY A 171 18.08 12.07 17.31
C GLY A 171 17.69 11.30 16.05
N VAL A 172 18.66 10.68 15.36
CA VAL A 172 18.44 9.77 14.23
C VAL A 172 18.86 8.36 14.62
N ILE A 173 18.08 7.37 14.19
CA ILE A 173 18.37 5.95 14.31
C ILE A 173 18.43 5.29 12.93
N ALA A 174 19.08 4.14 12.84
CA ALA A 174 18.86 3.23 11.71
C ALA A 174 17.52 2.51 11.92
N SER A 175 16.69 2.43 10.88
CA SER A 175 15.52 1.55 10.85
C SER A 175 15.40 0.81 9.52
N CYS A 176 14.56 -0.21 9.51
CA CYS A 176 14.19 -0.94 8.31
C CYS A 176 13.32 -0.06 7.41
N ASP A 177 13.79 0.24 6.21
CA ASP A 177 12.95 0.71 5.11
C ASP A 177 12.58 -0.48 4.22
N GLU A 178 11.39 -0.43 3.63
CA GLU A 178 10.80 -1.51 2.84
C GLU A 178 10.19 -0.96 1.55
N PHE A 179 10.50 -1.58 0.42
CA PHE A 179 9.92 -1.27 -0.87
C PHE A 179 9.52 -2.56 -1.59
N PRO A 180 8.26 -2.73 -2.01
CA PRO A 180 7.07 -1.95 -1.70
C PRO A 180 6.79 -1.79 -0.20
N ALA A 181 6.27 -0.63 0.22
CA ALA A 181 5.98 -0.37 1.62
C ALA A 181 4.83 -1.26 2.12
N ALA A 182 4.78 -1.57 3.42
CA ALA A 182 3.71 -2.39 4.00
C ALA A 182 2.30 -1.77 3.90
N SER A 183 2.21 -0.46 3.66
CA SER A 183 0.95 0.21 3.35
C SER A 183 0.47 -0.03 1.92
N TRP A 184 1.16 -0.85 1.12
CA TRP A 184 0.74 -1.19 -0.24
C TRP A 184 0.41 -2.68 -0.32
N VAL A 185 -0.45 -3.04 -1.27
CA VAL A 185 -0.83 -4.44 -1.54
C VAL A 185 0.42 -5.29 -1.83
N GLN A 186 1.36 -4.75 -2.62
CA GLN A 186 2.59 -5.45 -3.03
C GLN A 186 3.64 -5.63 -1.91
N GLY A 187 3.45 -4.93 -0.78
CA GLY A 187 4.38 -4.96 0.36
C GLY A 187 4.36 -6.28 1.13
N GLY A 188 5.16 -6.34 2.19
CA GLY A 188 5.24 -7.49 3.08
C GLY A 188 6.31 -8.51 2.69
N SER A 189 6.05 -9.81 2.92
CA SER A 189 7.02 -10.87 2.64
C SER A 189 7.60 -10.73 1.23
N GLY A 190 8.93 -10.70 1.07
CA GLY A 190 9.58 -10.49 -0.24
C GLY A 190 9.61 -9.05 -0.74
N ALA A 191 9.27 -8.06 0.07
CA ALA A 191 9.67 -6.67 -0.15
C ALA A 191 11.20 -6.53 -0.01
N GLN A 192 11.78 -5.64 -0.78
CA GLN A 192 13.18 -5.28 -0.63
C GLN A 192 13.35 -4.43 0.62
N THR A 193 14.30 -4.80 1.47
CA THR A 193 14.58 -4.08 2.72
C THR A 193 16.00 -3.56 2.76
N ILE A 194 16.17 -2.39 3.36
CA ILE A 194 17.48 -1.78 3.60
C ILE A 194 17.46 -1.03 4.94
N CYS A 195 18.64 -0.80 5.49
CA CYS A 195 18.79 0.15 6.57
C CYS A 195 18.77 1.57 6.03
N ALA A 196 17.84 2.37 6.54
CA ALA A 196 17.74 3.78 6.22
C ALA A 196 17.64 4.63 7.50
N PRO A 197 18.05 5.90 7.43
CA PRO A 197 17.94 6.80 8.57
C PRO A 197 16.48 7.14 8.87
N ASN A 198 16.18 7.25 10.17
CA ASN A 198 14.89 7.69 10.67
C ASN A 198 15.04 8.57 11.90
N GLY A 199 14.46 9.78 11.82
CA GLY A 199 14.38 10.72 12.91
C GLY A 199 13.49 10.19 14.03
N LYS A 200 14.05 10.09 15.23
CA LYS A 200 13.33 9.67 16.43
C LYS A 200 13.82 10.46 17.64
N LYS A 201 12.91 11.14 18.33
CA LYS A 201 13.24 11.85 19.58
C LYS A 201 13.85 10.84 20.55
N LYS A 202 15.07 11.09 21.01
CA LYS A 202 15.72 10.28 22.04
C LYS A 202 15.24 10.75 23.41
N ASN A 203 15.19 9.81 24.37
CA ASN A 203 15.05 10.18 25.78
C ASN A 203 16.20 11.14 26.14
N GLY A 204 15.90 12.25 26.80
CA GLY A 204 16.89 13.30 27.12
C GLY A 204 16.84 14.55 26.22
N GLY A 205 15.76 14.77 25.47
CA GLY A 205 15.47 16.06 24.84
C GLY A 205 16.18 16.35 23.51
N VAL A 206 16.93 15.39 22.96
CA VAL A 206 17.56 15.55 21.63
C VAL A 206 16.48 15.64 20.55
N LYS A 207 16.43 16.76 19.85
CA LYS A 207 15.49 17.01 18.76
C LYS A 207 15.72 15.99 17.64
N ALA A 208 14.64 15.34 17.20
CA ALA A 208 14.67 14.45 16.05
C ALA A 208 14.94 15.25 14.78
N TRP A 209 15.95 14.83 14.04
CA TRP A 209 16.24 15.35 12.71
C TRP A 209 15.39 14.61 11.68
N MET A 210 14.80 15.33 10.74
CA MET A 210 14.01 14.72 9.68
C MET A 210 14.94 14.09 8.64
N THR A 211 14.62 12.88 8.20
CA THR A 211 15.44 12.08 7.29
C THR A 211 14.56 11.37 6.26
N GLU A 212 15.16 10.60 5.36
CA GLU A 212 14.46 9.92 4.25
C GLU A 212 13.20 9.17 4.68
N GLN A 213 13.25 8.35 5.74
CA GLN A 213 12.05 7.63 6.20
C GLN A 213 10.97 8.56 6.80
N ASN A 214 11.35 9.69 7.40
CA ASN A 214 10.36 10.66 7.88
C ASN A 214 9.67 11.37 6.70
N TRP A 215 10.42 11.71 5.65
CA TRP A 215 9.85 12.32 4.45
C TRP A 215 8.95 11.36 3.68
N GLN A 216 9.34 10.08 3.58
CA GLN A 216 8.49 9.00 3.09
C GLN A 216 7.21 8.87 3.93
N GLY A 217 7.33 8.83 5.26
CA GLY A 217 6.19 8.71 6.16
C GLY A 217 5.22 9.88 6.04
N ASN A 218 5.73 11.12 5.95
CA ASN A 218 4.92 12.31 5.71
C ASN A 218 4.21 12.25 4.36
N MET A 219 4.93 11.82 3.31
CA MET A 219 4.39 11.68 1.96
C MET A 219 3.20 10.71 1.92
N PHE A 220 3.39 9.50 2.46
CA PHE A 220 2.31 8.51 2.52
C PHE A 220 1.26 8.80 3.59
N GLY A 221 1.50 9.73 4.51
CA GLY A 221 0.45 10.31 5.35
C GLY A 221 -0.51 11.21 4.56
N ASN A 222 -0.01 11.92 3.55
CA ASN A 222 -0.81 12.81 2.70
C ASN A 222 -1.59 12.05 1.61
N LEU A 223 -1.11 10.88 1.18
CA LEU A 223 -1.74 10.13 0.09
C LEU A 223 -3.18 9.67 0.44
N PRO A 224 -3.48 9.13 1.65
CA PRO A 224 -4.86 8.90 2.08
C PRO A 224 -5.67 10.19 2.20
N ALA A 225 -5.06 11.31 2.60
CA ALA A 225 -5.76 12.59 2.71
C ALA A 225 -6.18 13.14 1.34
N TRP A 226 -5.36 12.93 0.30
CA TRP A 226 -5.73 13.18 -1.09
C TRP A 226 -6.95 12.35 -1.48
N PHE A 227 -6.84 11.03 -1.27
CA PHE A 227 -7.87 10.06 -1.59
C PHE A 227 -9.21 10.38 -0.92
N SER A 228 -9.20 10.74 0.38
CA SER A 228 -10.42 11.07 1.14
C SER A 228 -11.17 12.32 0.63
N ARG A 229 -10.63 13.08 -0.33
CA ARG A 229 -11.35 14.16 -1.01
C ARG A 229 -12.24 13.66 -2.15
N PHE A 230 -11.96 12.47 -2.67
CA PHE A 230 -12.69 11.84 -3.78
C PHE A 230 -13.57 10.68 -3.30
N THR A 231 -13.55 10.36 -2.00
CA THR A 231 -14.45 9.37 -1.42
C THR A 231 -15.72 10.07 -0.93
N PRO A 232 -16.92 9.60 -1.30
CA PRO A 232 -18.17 10.10 -0.73
C PRO A 232 -18.14 10.00 0.81
N LYS A 233 -18.16 11.15 1.50
CA LYS A 233 -18.07 11.19 2.98
C LYS A 233 -19.35 10.77 3.69
N ASP A 234 -20.49 10.91 3.01
CA ASP A 234 -21.81 10.88 3.66
C ASP A 234 -22.71 9.72 3.16
N ARG A 235 -22.23 8.87 2.24
CA ARG A 235 -23.13 8.03 1.42
C ARG A 235 -23.02 6.52 1.59
N LEU A 236 -22.03 6.02 2.32
CA LEU A 236 -21.92 4.60 2.63
C LEU A 236 -22.04 4.40 4.13
N GLY A 237 -22.75 3.34 4.55
CA GLY A 237 -22.60 2.82 5.91
C GLY A 237 -21.11 2.56 6.17
N ALA A 238 -20.67 2.72 7.42
CA ALA A 238 -19.24 2.61 7.77
C ALA A 238 -18.58 1.34 7.22
N GLU A 239 -19.33 0.24 7.11
CA GLU A 239 -18.85 -1.04 6.59
C GLU A 239 -18.62 -1.06 5.07
N ASP A 240 -19.45 -0.37 4.27
CA ASP A 240 -19.33 -0.34 2.80
C ASP A 240 -18.27 0.66 2.35
N ALA A 241 -18.13 1.78 3.07
CA ALA A 241 -17.06 2.76 2.85
C ALA A 241 -15.67 2.12 3.00
N ASP A 242 -15.51 1.25 3.99
CA ASP A 242 -14.28 0.52 4.24
C ASP A 242 -13.98 -0.56 3.19
N ARG A 243 -14.99 -1.04 2.44
CA ARG A 243 -14.81 -2.07 1.40
C ARG A 243 -14.47 -1.49 0.04
N MET A 244 -15.13 -0.42 -0.39
CA MET A 244 -14.90 0.18 -1.71
C MET A 244 -13.72 1.15 -1.75
N TYR A 245 -13.35 1.73 -0.60
CA TYR A 245 -12.37 2.81 -0.54
C TYR A 245 -11.19 2.53 0.40
N SER A 246 -10.91 1.24 0.66
CA SER A 246 -9.70 0.86 1.41
C SER A 246 -8.47 0.73 0.51
N ILE A 247 -8.65 0.51 -0.79
CA ILE A 247 -7.54 0.28 -1.73
C ILE A 247 -7.65 1.22 -2.92
N PHE A 248 -6.53 1.83 -3.32
CA PHE A 248 -6.52 2.71 -4.48
C PHE A 248 -5.20 2.70 -5.24
N LYS A 249 -5.32 2.98 -6.55
CA LYS A 249 -4.18 3.10 -7.46
C LYS A 249 -3.39 4.37 -7.21
N PHE A 250 -2.07 4.26 -7.31
CA PHE A 250 -1.19 5.40 -7.45
C PHE A 250 0.03 5.00 -8.28
N ASN A 251 0.66 5.97 -8.93
CA ASN A 251 1.92 5.78 -9.62
C ASN A 251 3.08 6.15 -8.69
N PHE A 252 4.18 5.43 -8.78
CA PHE A 252 5.43 5.77 -8.11
C PHE A 252 6.50 6.09 -9.15
N GLN A 253 7.27 7.15 -8.90
CA GLN A 253 8.35 7.54 -9.78
C GLN A 253 9.59 8.01 -9.01
N MET A 254 10.76 7.55 -9.45
CA MET A 254 12.04 8.06 -9.01
C MET A 254 12.55 9.11 -10.00
N VAL A 255 13.02 10.24 -9.50
CA VAL A 255 13.64 11.29 -10.33
C VAL A 255 14.93 11.76 -9.68
N ASN A 256 15.88 12.25 -10.48
CA ASN A 256 17.10 12.85 -9.96
C ASN A 256 17.15 14.32 -10.40
N GLN A 257 16.58 15.21 -9.58
CA GLN A 257 16.44 16.64 -9.89
C GLN A 257 17.18 17.48 -8.85
N PRO A 258 18.50 17.68 -8.98
CA PRO A 258 19.28 18.37 -7.97
C PRO A 258 18.94 19.86 -7.80
N SER A 259 18.38 20.49 -8.83
CA SER A 259 17.88 21.86 -8.78
C SER A 259 16.50 21.99 -8.12
N ASN A 260 15.78 20.87 -7.97
CA ASN A 260 14.47 20.86 -7.33
C ASN A 260 14.64 20.68 -5.82
N VAL A 261 14.13 21.65 -5.05
CA VAL A 261 14.22 21.68 -3.58
C VAL A 261 13.20 20.77 -2.90
N ASP A 262 12.25 20.22 -3.66
CA ASP A 262 11.32 19.23 -3.15
C ASP A 262 12.00 17.85 -3.11
N ILE A 263 11.89 17.23 -1.93
CA ILE A 263 12.45 15.93 -1.59
C ILE A 263 11.48 14.83 -2.03
N THR A 264 10.21 15.01 -1.70
CA THR A 264 9.10 14.18 -2.18
C THR A 264 7.94 15.07 -2.58
N TRP A 265 7.13 14.63 -3.55
CA TRP A 265 5.84 15.28 -3.84
C TRP A 265 4.82 14.30 -4.42
N ILE A 266 3.55 14.68 -4.35
CA ILE A 266 2.44 14.04 -5.07
C ILE A 266 2.00 14.97 -6.18
N THR A 267 1.85 14.44 -7.40
CA THR A 267 1.08 15.12 -8.44
C THR A 267 -0.22 14.40 -8.73
N ALA A 268 -1.24 15.12 -9.18
CA ALA A 268 -2.43 14.54 -9.80
C ALA A 268 -2.85 15.45 -10.96
N ASN A 269 -3.13 14.87 -12.13
CA ASN A 269 -3.36 15.58 -13.38
C ASN A 269 -2.25 16.62 -13.70
N GLY A 270 -0.98 16.20 -13.57
CA GLY A 270 0.18 17.07 -13.79
C GLY A 270 0.42 18.17 -12.75
N VAL A 271 -0.44 18.32 -11.73
CA VAL A 271 -0.34 19.37 -10.72
C VAL A 271 0.26 18.84 -9.43
N LYS A 272 1.25 19.53 -8.88
CA LYS A 272 1.78 19.23 -7.55
C LYS A 272 0.75 19.57 -6.46
N ARG A 273 0.37 18.57 -5.65
CA ARG A 273 -0.66 18.67 -4.60
C ARG A 273 -0.08 18.78 -3.20
N TYR A 274 0.94 17.97 -2.95
CA TYR A 274 1.64 17.86 -1.68
C TYR A 274 3.13 17.80 -1.97
N CYS A 275 3.95 18.46 -1.16
CA CYS A 275 5.40 18.28 -1.18
C CYS A 275 5.99 18.32 0.21
N THR A 276 7.14 17.69 0.33
CA THR A 276 8.07 17.89 1.44
C THR A 276 9.37 18.40 0.83
N GLY A 277 9.82 19.57 1.23
CA GLY A 277 11.04 20.20 0.72
C GLY A 277 12.14 20.35 1.77
N ILE A 278 13.31 20.76 1.30
CA ILE A 278 14.50 21.15 2.09
C ILE A 278 14.18 22.29 3.07
N ARG A 279 13.25 23.15 2.67
CA ARG A 279 12.67 24.21 3.49
C ARG A 279 11.19 23.88 3.66
N PRO A 280 10.49 24.45 4.66
CA PRO A 280 9.04 24.41 4.70
C PRO A 280 8.49 25.09 3.44
N THR A 281 8.33 24.33 2.36
CA THR A 281 7.69 24.78 1.13
C THR A 281 6.23 24.41 1.28
N SER A 282 5.37 25.42 1.39
CA SER A 282 3.92 25.23 1.42
C SER A 282 3.43 24.96 0.01
N CYS A 283 3.61 23.74 -0.50
CA CYS A 283 2.72 23.25 -1.54
C CYS A 283 1.72 22.28 -0.90
N SER A 284 0.78 22.87 -0.18
CA SER A 284 -0.50 22.24 0.12
C SER A 284 -1.49 22.94 -0.79
N ALA A 285 -1.89 22.29 -1.88
CA ALA A 285 -2.87 22.89 -2.79
C ALA A 285 -4.29 22.50 -2.35
N THR A 286 -5.13 23.52 -2.16
CA THR A 286 -6.58 23.43 -2.38
C THR A 286 -6.81 22.98 -3.84
N LEU A 287 -7.88 22.26 -4.12
CA LEU A 287 -8.28 21.98 -5.50
C LEU A 287 -8.39 23.30 -6.27
N ARG A 288 -7.94 23.32 -7.52
CA ARG A 288 -8.11 24.48 -8.40
C ARG A 288 -9.59 24.60 -8.81
N PRO A 289 -10.10 25.81 -9.10
CA PRO A 289 -11.39 25.95 -9.76
C PRO A 289 -11.43 25.10 -11.04
N GLY A 290 -12.49 24.29 -11.22
CA GLY A 290 -12.62 23.30 -12.31
C GLY A 290 -12.17 21.88 -11.96
N GLU A 291 -11.31 21.69 -10.95
CA GLU A 291 -10.98 20.34 -10.47
C GLU A 291 -12.04 19.79 -9.52
N GLN A 292 -12.81 20.69 -8.87
CA GLN A 292 -14.01 20.29 -8.15
C GLN A 292 -15.05 19.72 -9.12
N ASP A 293 -15.21 20.32 -10.30
CA ASP A 293 -16.15 19.83 -11.31
C ASP A 293 -15.78 18.41 -11.77
N ILE A 294 -14.47 18.11 -11.91
CA ILE A 294 -13.98 16.75 -12.20
C ILE A 294 -14.25 15.80 -11.03
N VAL A 295 -14.06 16.26 -9.78
CA VAL A 295 -14.38 15.45 -8.58
C VAL A 295 -15.87 15.12 -8.58
N ASP A 296 -16.71 16.10 -8.90
CA ASP A 296 -18.16 15.96 -8.92
C ASP A 296 -18.60 15.03 -10.06
N GLU A 297 -18.00 15.14 -11.25
CA GLU A 297 -18.24 14.23 -12.39
C GLU A 297 -17.80 12.78 -12.07
N ILE A 298 -16.64 12.59 -11.44
CA ILE A 298 -16.19 11.27 -10.98
C ILE A 298 -17.18 10.71 -9.95
N ASN A 299 -17.62 11.53 -9.00
CA ASN A 299 -18.59 11.10 -8.00
C ASN A 299 -19.93 10.71 -8.65
N GLU A 300 -20.42 11.46 -9.63
CA GLU A 300 -21.63 11.12 -10.38
C GLU A 300 -21.47 9.81 -11.19
N ALA A 301 -20.33 9.61 -11.85
CA ALA A 301 -20.04 8.36 -12.55
C ALA A 301 -19.98 7.15 -11.61
N ILE A 302 -19.42 7.33 -10.41
CA ILE A 302 -19.40 6.30 -9.36
C ILE A 302 -20.84 5.98 -8.90
N LEU A 303 -21.70 6.99 -8.72
CA LEU A 303 -23.10 6.76 -8.34
C LEU A 303 -23.85 5.95 -9.39
N GLN A 304 -23.62 6.25 -10.67
CA GLN A 304 -24.23 5.49 -11.76
C GLN A 304 -23.78 4.02 -11.74
N LEU A 305 -22.49 3.76 -11.51
CA LEU A 305 -21.97 2.41 -11.37
C LEU A 305 -22.57 1.67 -10.17
N GLU A 306 -22.76 2.35 -9.04
CA GLU A 306 -23.41 1.78 -7.85
C GLU A 306 -24.88 1.41 -8.13
N GLU A 307 -25.62 2.27 -8.84
CA GLU A 307 -27.01 2.00 -9.25
C GLU A 307 -27.11 0.79 -10.20
N ASP A 308 -26.20 0.73 -11.18
CA ASP A 308 -26.15 -0.37 -12.16
C ASP A 308 -25.83 -1.70 -11.47
N VAL A 309 -24.86 -1.72 -10.54
CA VAL A 309 -24.50 -2.91 -9.75
C VAL A 309 -25.67 -3.37 -8.87
N ASN A 310 -26.36 -2.44 -8.22
CA ASN A 310 -27.52 -2.75 -7.38
C ASN A 310 -28.67 -3.31 -8.22
N THR A 311 -28.92 -2.73 -9.39
CA THR A 311 -29.96 -3.18 -10.32
C THR A 311 -29.65 -4.57 -10.86
N ALA A 312 -28.40 -4.83 -11.25
CA ALA A 312 -27.95 -6.15 -11.69
C ALA A 312 -28.07 -7.20 -10.59
N SER A 313 -27.72 -6.85 -9.34
CA SER A 313 -27.88 -7.72 -8.18
C SER A 313 -29.34 -8.10 -7.93
N GLN A 314 -30.24 -7.12 -7.95
CA GLN A 314 -31.68 -7.37 -7.78
C GLN A 314 -32.27 -8.23 -8.90
N ALA A 315 -31.89 -7.98 -10.16
CA ALA A 315 -32.30 -8.80 -11.29
C ALA A 315 -31.86 -10.26 -11.13
N ARG A 316 -30.65 -10.49 -10.59
CA ARG A 316 -30.12 -11.84 -10.31
C ARG A 316 -30.91 -12.55 -9.21
N ILE A 317 -31.30 -11.83 -8.15
CA ILE A 317 -32.14 -12.36 -7.06
C ILE A 317 -33.53 -12.73 -7.60
N ALA A 318 -34.14 -11.86 -8.41
CA ALA A 318 -35.44 -12.10 -9.03
C ALA A 318 -35.42 -13.35 -9.91
N ASN A 319 -34.41 -13.50 -10.79
CA ASN A 319 -34.27 -14.67 -11.66
C ASN A 319 -34.07 -15.97 -10.86
N ASN A 320 -33.27 -15.94 -9.80
CA ASN A 320 -33.09 -17.11 -8.92
C ASN A 320 -34.38 -17.47 -8.15
N THR A 321 -35.20 -16.49 -7.81
CA THR A 321 -36.49 -16.70 -7.13
C THR A 321 -37.51 -17.35 -8.07
N VAL A 322 -37.56 -16.89 -9.33
CA VAL A 322 -38.40 -17.48 -10.38
C VAL A 322 -37.96 -18.91 -10.70
N ALA A 323 -36.65 -19.17 -10.83
CA ALA A 323 -36.14 -20.52 -11.06
C ALA A 323 -36.49 -21.49 -9.92
N ARG A 324 -36.43 -21.04 -8.66
CA ARG A 324 -36.86 -21.85 -7.50
C ARG A 324 -38.37 -22.12 -7.50
N HIS A 325 -39.20 -21.14 -7.84
CA HIS A 325 -40.67 -21.33 -7.91
C HIS A 325 -41.10 -22.17 -9.12
N GLY A 326 -40.39 -22.08 -10.25
CA GLY A 326 -40.61 -22.91 -11.43
C GLY A 326 -40.33 -24.40 -11.17
N ASN A 327 -39.24 -24.70 -10.46
CA ASN A 327 -38.92 -26.07 -10.07
C ASN A 327 -39.90 -26.63 -9.02
N ALA A 328 -40.36 -25.82 -8.06
CA ALA A 328 -41.35 -26.26 -7.08
C ALA A 328 -42.68 -26.70 -7.74
N LYS A 329 -43.16 -25.98 -8.77
CA LYS A 329 -44.37 -26.36 -9.52
C LYS A 329 -44.20 -27.60 -10.40
N HIS A 330 -42.98 -27.93 -10.81
CA HIS A 330 -42.71 -29.18 -11.54
C HIS A 330 -42.62 -30.39 -10.60
N GLN A 331 -42.18 -30.19 -9.36
CA GLN A 331 -42.13 -31.25 -8.35
C GLN A 331 -43.53 -31.59 -7.81
N GLU A 332 -44.41 -30.59 -7.66
CA GLU A 332 -45.80 -30.81 -7.23
C GLU A 332 -46.66 -31.56 -8.27
N LYS A 333 -46.30 -31.55 -9.56
CA LYS A 333 -46.96 -32.37 -10.59
C LYS A 333 -46.41 -33.81 -10.69
N ALA A 334 -45.25 -34.10 -10.12
CA ALA A 334 -44.70 -35.46 -10.11
C ALA A 334 -45.28 -36.31 -8.95
N ASP A 335 -45.64 -35.69 -7.83
CA ASP A 335 -46.14 -36.43 -6.65
C ASP A 335 -47.65 -36.75 -6.67
N VAL A 336 -48.43 -36.16 -7.58
CA VAL A 336 -49.88 -36.47 -7.72
C VAL A 336 -50.13 -37.70 -8.62
N GLY A 337 -49.06 -38.28 -9.21
CA GLY A 337 -49.16 -39.42 -10.14
C GLY A 337 -48.98 -40.82 -9.52
N SER A 338 -48.65 -40.96 -8.22
CA SER A 338 -48.19 -42.24 -7.65
C SER A 338 -49.06 -42.82 -6.52
N LEU A 339 -50.37 -42.54 -6.50
CA LEU A 339 -51.27 -43.00 -5.42
C LEU A 339 -52.46 -43.86 -5.88
N GLY A 340 -52.35 -44.53 -7.03
CA GLY A 340 -53.45 -45.37 -7.53
C GLY A 340 -53.03 -46.61 -8.29
N MET A 341 -52.49 -47.63 -7.62
CA MET A 341 -52.64 -49.04 -8.03
C MET A 341 -51.95 -49.99 -7.04
N VAL A 342 -52.63 -50.41 -5.96
CA VAL A 342 -52.45 -51.75 -5.37
C VAL A 342 -53.77 -52.17 -4.72
N MET A 343 -54.65 -52.82 -5.48
CA MET A 343 -55.54 -53.86 -4.96
C MET A 343 -55.96 -54.79 -6.09
N ALA A 344 -55.73 -56.09 -5.85
CA ALA A 344 -56.34 -57.29 -6.45
C ALA A 344 -55.29 -58.28 -7.00
N SER A 345 -54.89 -59.23 -6.14
CA SER A 345 -54.90 -60.70 -6.37
C SER A 345 -54.39 -61.39 -5.12
#